data_AF-A0AAR2LCS1-F1
#
_entry.id   AF-A0AAR2LCS1-F1
#
_cell.length_a   1.000
_cell.length_b   1.000
_cell.length_c   1.000
_cell.angle_alpha   90.00
_cell.angle_beta   90.00
_cell.angle_gamma   90.00
#
_symmetry.space_group_name_H-M   'P 1'
#
loop_
_entity.id
_entity.type
_entity.pdbx_description
1 polymer ?
#
loop_
_entity_poly.entity_id
_entity_poly.type
_entity_poly.pdbx_seq_one_letter_code
_entity_poly.pdbx_strand_id
1 'polypeptide(L)'
;APLENKTHIYALEDETVNLSCTYDGDVRTLFWYHQYPGSRPENLLLIVPGSKDESHERLKAKVDVKDNRVDLLISSAAVSDSALYYCHDHITPVAALHWLPVQFRIDFKILLLTFKVLNGKAPSYLVKLLKPYKPYRSLRSSNQMLLEQPTSHLKHKGDRAFAVIAPRLWNKLPLHIRTSESTQSFKSSLITYLP
;
A
#
# COMPACT_ATOMS: atom_id res chain seq x y z
N ALA A 1 -18.20 -0.29 3.21
CA ALA A 1 -17.34 -0.26 4.42
C ALA A 1 -16.73 -1.64 4.57
N PRO A 2 -15.46 -1.84 4.98
CA PRO A 2 -15.00 -3.19 5.28
C PRO A 2 -15.68 -3.65 6.58
N LEU A 3 -16.31 -4.83 6.51
CA LEU A 3 -17.15 -5.45 7.54
C LEU A 3 -16.44 -5.63 8.90
N GLU A 4 -17.27 -5.69 9.93
CA GLU A 4 -17.09 -5.03 11.23
C GLU A 4 -16.49 -5.90 12.35
N ASN A 5 -15.89 -7.06 12.09
CA ASN A 5 -15.39 -7.93 13.16
C ASN A 5 -13.93 -8.34 12.94
N LYS A 6 -13.00 -7.59 13.53
CA LYS A 6 -11.59 -8.01 13.64
C LYS A 6 -11.48 -9.06 14.74
N THR A 7 -11.35 -10.32 14.34
CA THR A 7 -11.06 -11.44 15.23
C THR A 7 -9.57 -11.78 15.16
N HIS A 8 -8.91 -11.87 16.32
CA HIS A 8 -7.55 -12.41 16.40
C HIS A 8 -7.66 -13.90 16.71
N ILE A 9 -7.07 -14.72 15.85
CA ILE A 9 -7.04 -16.18 15.99
C ILE A 9 -5.59 -16.59 16.15
N TYR A 10 -5.34 -17.42 17.16
CA TYR A 10 -4.04 -18.04 17.41
C TYR A 10 -4.20 -19.54 17.17
N ALA A 11 -3.21 -20.15 16.55
CA ALA A 11 -3.16 -21.58 16.27
C ALA A 11 -1.72 -22.08 16.44
N LEU A 12 -1.58 -23.33 16.83
CA LEU A 12 -0.29 -24.02 16.87
C LEU A 12 0.04 -24.56 15.47
N GLU A 13 1.32 -24.91 15.25
CA GLU A 13 1.73 -25.56 14.00
C GLU A 13 0.98 -26.90 13.82
N ASP A 14 0.64 -27.21 12.57
CA ASP A 14 -0.14 -28.37 12.15
C ASP A 14 -1.60 -28.43 12.62
N GLU A 15 -2.09 -27.43 13.35
CA GLU A 15 -3.51 -27.32 13.68
C GLU A 15 -4.34 -26.89 12.46
N THR A 16 -5.57 -27.38 12.41
CA THR A 16 -6.54 -26.90 11.43
C THR A 16 -7.19 -25.61 11.90
N VAL A 17 -7.03 -24.54 11.12
CA VAL A 17 -7.62 -23.22 11.41
C VAL A 17 -8.89 -23.03 10.60
N ASN A 18 -9.95 -22.53 11.25
CA ASN A 18 -11.18 -22.13 10.57
C ASN A 18 -11.40 -20.62 10.69
N LEU A 19 -11.47 -19.93 9.55
CA LEU A 19 -11.76 -18.51 9.44
C LEU A 19 -13.13 -18.32 8.82
N SER A 20 -14.06 -17.70 9.56
CA SER A 20 -15.45 -17.52 9.11
C SER A 20 -15.72 -16.12 8.60
N CYS A 21 -16.47 -16.04 7.50
CA CYS A 21 -16.97 -14.79 6.95
C CYS A 21 -18.47 -14.87 6.67
N THR A 22 -19.23 -13.86 7.07
CA THR A 22 -20.62 -13.69 6.66
C THR A 22 -20.73 -12.58 5.63
N TYR A 23 -21.57 -12.77 4.63
CA TYR A 23 -21.86 -11.77 3.61
C TYR A 23 -23.35 -11.38 3.66
N ASP A 24 -23.66 -10.19 3.15
CA ASP A 24 -25.01 -9.66 3.11
C ASP A 24 -25.45 -9.43 1.65
N GLY A 25 -26.73 -9.63 1.38
CA GLY A 25 -27.32 -9.53 0.05
C GLY A 25 -27.04 -10.71 -0.89
N ASP A 26 -27.42 -10.53 -2.16
CA ASP A 26 -27.29 -11.54 -3.23
C ASP A 26 -25.90 -11.47 -3.88
N VAL A 27 -24.90 -12.00 -3.16
CA VAL A 27 -23.51 -12.03 -3.61
C VAL A 27 -23.29 -13.20 -4.58
N ARG A 28 -22.92 -12.90 -5.82
CA ARG A 28 -22.65 -13.92 -6.86
C ARG A 28 -21.28 -14.57 -6.73
N THR A 29 -20.29 -13.82 -6.28
CA THR A 29 -18.90 -14.30 -6.16
C THR A 29 -18.26 -13.68 -4.94
N LEU A 30 -17.54 -14.50 -4.17
CA LEU A 30 -16.74 -14.10 -3.03
C LEU A 30 -15.31 -14.54 -3.24
N PHE A 31 -14.39 -13.81 -2.63
CA PHE A 31 -12.97 -14.06 -2.70
C PHE A 31 -12.39 -14.08 -1.29
N TRP A 32 -11.56 -15.08 -1.00
CA TRP A 32 -10.67 -15.05 0.15
C TRP A 32 -9.36 -14.40 -0.24
N TYR A 33 -8.87 -13.52 0.63
CA TYR A 33 -7.57 -12.90 0.52
C TYR A 33 -6.75 -13.13 1.78
N HIS A 34 -5.43 -13.14 1.61
CA HIS A 34 -4.49 -12.97 2.71
C HIS A 34 -3.54 -11.81 2.42
N GLN A 35 -3.03 -11.21 3.48
CA GLN A 35 -2.12 -10.08 3.39
C GLN A 35 -1.10 -10.10 4.53
N TYR A 36 0.17 -10.30 4.17
CA TYR A 36 1.27 -10.08 5.12
C TYR A 36 1.45 -8.59 5.46
N PRO A 37 1.96 -8.27 6.66
CA PRO A 37 2.25 -6.89 7.03
C PRO A 37 3.12 -6.17 6.00
N GLY A 38 2.55 -5.12 5.38
CA GLY A 38 3.25 -4.32 4.36
C GLY A 38 3.28 -4.94 2.96
N SER A 39 2.67 -6.10 2.74
CA SER A 39 2.53 -6.72 1.41
C SER A 39 1.20 -6.36 0.76
N ARG A 40 1.08 -6.62 -0.55
CA ARG A 40 -0.22 -6.57 -1.22
C ARG A 40 -1.06 -7.78 -0.78
N PRO A 41 -2.39 -7.67 -0.78
CA PRO A 41 -3.24 -8.83 -0.62
C PRO A 41 -3.15 -9.73 -1.85
N GLU A 42 -3.23 -11.02 -1.60
CA GLU A 42 -3.20 -12.04 -2.62
C GLU A 42 -4.48 -12.86 -2.53
N ASN A 43 -5.07 -13.15 -3.68
CA ASN A 43 -6.26 -13.97 -3.73
C ASN A 43 -5.86 -15.42 -3.46
N LEU A 44 -6.61 -16.06 -2.56
CA LEU A 44 -6.44 -17.46 -2.22
C LEU A 44 -7.43 -18.33 -2.97
N LEU A 45 -8.72 -18.01 -2.88
CA LEU A 45 -9.81 -18.79 -3.47
C LEU A 45 -10.89 -17.87 -4.03
N LEU A 46 -11.55 -18.33 -5.09
CA LEU A 46 -12.82 -17.81 -5.60
C LEU A 46 -13.93 -18.75 -5.14
N ILE A 47 -15.03 -18.19 -4.65
CA ILE A 47 -16.19 -18.91 -4.14
C ILE A 47 -17.43 -18.41 -4.86
N VAL A 48 -18.26 -19.34 -5.29
CA VAL A 48 -19.58 -19.06 -5.83
C VAL A 48 -20.61 -19.60 -4.84
N PRO A 49 -21.33 -18.74 -4.10
CA PRO A 49 -22.38 -19.23 -3.20
C PRO A 49 -23.39 -20.13 -3.92
N GLY A 50 -23.65 -21.32 -3.36
CA GLY A 50 -24.51 -22.34 -3.98
C GLY A 50 -23.80 -23.32 -4.93
N SER A 51 -22.50 -23.15 -5.19
CA SER A 51 -21.68 -24.19 -5.82
C SER A 51 -21.18 -25.23 -4.81
N LYS A 52 -20.51 -26.27 -5.29
CA LYS A 52 -19.77 -27.19 -4.42
C LYS A 52 -18.62 -26.46 -3.72
N ASP A 53 -18.20 -27.01 -2.58
CA ASP A 53 -17.00 -26.59 -1.85
C ASP A 53 -15.78 -26.51 -2.79
N GLU A 54 -15.02 -25.43 -2.68
CA GLU A 54 -13.79 -25.20 -3.45
C GLU A 54 -12.56 -25.56 -2.61
N SER A 55 -11.57 -26.17 -3.24
CA SER A 55 -10.32 -26.58 -2.58
C SER A 55 -9.12 -26.33 -3.48
N HIS A 56 -8.07 -25.73 -2.91
CA HIS A 56 -6.78 -25.58 -3.57
C HIS A 56 -5.67 -25.93 -2.57
N GLU A 57 -4.92 -27.00 -2.89
CA GLU A 57 -3.85 -27.50 -2.05
C GLU A 57 -4.31 -27.75 -0.60
N ARG A 58 -3.77 -26.98 0.35
CA ARG A 58 -4.03 -27.07 1.80
C ARG A 58 -5.19 -26.18 2.28
N LEU A 59 -5.79 -25.40 1.37
CA LEU A 59 -6.88 -24.48 1.64
C LEU A 59 -8.20 -25.06 1.13
N LYS A 60 -9.23 -25.01 1.98
CA LYS A 60 -10.58 -25.45 1.62
C LYS A 60 -11.60 -24.40 2.02
N ALA A 61 -12.47 -24.02 1.08
CA ALA A 61 -13.62 -23.19 1.36
C ALA A 61 -14.86 -24.06 1.56
N LYS A 62 -15.58 -23.84 2.67
CA LYS A 62 -16.91 -24.41 2.91
C LYS A 62 -17.95 -23.32 2.82
N VAL A 63 -19.03 -23.59 2.09
CA VAL A 63 -20.12 -22.63 1.88
C VAL A 63 -21.35 -23.08 2.64
N ASP A 64 -21.85 -22.24 3.54
CA ASP A 64 -23.15 -22.37 4.17
C ASP A 64 -24.10 -21.30 3.63
N VAL A 65 -24.97 -21.73 2.72
CA VAL A 65 -25.92 -20.85 2.03
C VAL A 65 -27.04 -20.38 2.96
N LYS A 66 -27.38 -21.14 4.02
CA LYS A 66 -28.49 -20.78 4.92
C LYS A 66 -28.13 -19.59 5.81
N ASP A 67 -26.88 -19.58 6.27
CA ASP A 67 -26.36 -18.57 7.18
C ASP A 67 -25.59 -17.45 6.44
N ASN A 68 -25.63 -17.44 5.09
CA ASN A 68 -24.82 -16.57 4.24
C ASN A 68 -23.35 -16.52 4.69
N ARG A 69 -22.78 -17.69 4.97
CA ARG A 69 -21.49 -17.85 5.61
C ARG A 69 -20.54 -18.66 4.73
N VAL A 70 -19.30 -18.20 4.65
CA VAL A 70 -18.21 -18.90 3.98
C VAL A 70 -17.06 -19.06 4.95
N ASP A 71 -16.63 -20.30 5.15
CA ASP A 71 -15.54 -20.69 6.03
C ASP A 71 -14.30 -21.06 5.22
N LEU A 72 -13.15 -20.50 5.56
CA LEU A 72 -11.84 -20.91 5.05
C LEU A 72 -11.14 -21.80 6.06
N LEU A 73 -10.86 -23.02 5.64
CA LEU A 73 -10.12 -24.02 6.40
C LEU A 73 -8.69 -24.10 5.89
N ILE A 74 -7.74 -24.01 6.82
CA ILE A 74 -6.30 -24.22 6.60
C ILE A 74 -5.96 -25.52 7.32
N SER A 75 -5.67 -26.60 6.61
CA SER A 75 -5.62 -27.96 7.20
C SER A 75 -4.41 -28.20 8.11
N SER A 76 -3.25 -27.61 7.80
CA SER A 76 -2.04 -27.63 8.63
C SER A 76 -1.48 -26.21 8.64
N ALA A 77 -1.64 -25.53 9.78
CA ALA A 77 -1.14 -24.18 9.97
C ALA A 77 0.37 -24.16 10.12
N ALA A 78 1.02 -23.21 9.47
CA ALA A 78 2.44 -22.93 9.62
C ALA A 78 2.65 -21.48 10.06
N VAL A 79 3.79 -21.17 10.69
CA VAL A 79 4.13 -19.79 11.06
C VAL A 79 4.11 -18.84 9.85
N SER A 80 4.47 -19.36 8.67
CA SER A 80 4.38 -18.63 7.40
C SER A 80 2.98 -18.12 7.09
N ASP A 81 1.93 -18.65 7.70
CA ASP A 81 0.53 -18.31 7.43
C ASP A 81 0.04 -17.13 8.27
N SER A 82 0.91 -16.58 9.12
CA SER A 82 0.57 -15.46 9.98
C SER A 82 0.35 -14.19 9.15
N ALA A 83 -0.91 -13.93 8.79
CA ALA A 83 -1.32 -12.83 7.93
C ALA A 83 -2.71 -12.29 8.31
N LEU A 84 -3.09 -11.15 7.73
CA LEU A 84 -4.46 -10.69 7.76
C LEU A 84 -5.28 -11.44 6.70
N TYR A 85 -6.35 -12.10 7.10
CA TYR A 85 -7.29 -12.75 6.18
C TYR A 85 -8.59 -11.97 6.14
N TYR A 86 -9.17 -11.84 4.95
CA TYR A 86 -10.48 -11.23 4.79
C TYR A 86 -11.18 -11.74 3.54
N CYS A 87 -12.50 -11.69 3.59
CA CYS A 87 -13.39 -12.04 2.49
C CYS A 87 -13.95 -10.78 1.83
N HIS A 88 -14.17 -10.81 0.52
CA HIS A 88 -14.83 -9.73 -0.19
C HIS A 88 -15.56 -10.22 -1.43
N ASP A 89 -16.65 -9.55 -1.82
CA ASP A 89 -17.50 -9.84 -2.97
C ASP A 89 -16.95 -9.30 -4.31
N HIS A 90 -15.89 -8.51 -4.24
CA HIS A 90 -15.28 -7.84 -5.38
C HIS A 90 -13.76 -8.06 -5.40
N ILE A 91 -13.18 -8.06 -6.60
CA ILE A 91 -11.71 -8.07 -6.85
C ILE A 91 -11.04 -6.76 -6.36
N THR A 92 -11.82 -5.79 -5.89
CA THR A 92 -11.39 -4.44 -5.55
C THR A 92 -10.44 -4.26 -4.36
N PRO A 93 -10.21 -5.16 -3.38
CA PRO A 93 -9.23 -4.84 -2.34
C PRO A 93 -7.79 -4.85 -2.87
N VAL A 94 -7.53 -5.46 -4.04
CA VAL A 94 -6.22 -5.38 -4.73
C VAL A 94 -6.15 -4.15 -5.64
N ALA A 95 -7.23 -3.83 -6.36
CA ALA A 95 -7.29 -2.70 -7.29
C ALA A 95 -7.44 -1.33 -6.60
N ALA A 96 -8.14 -1.27 -5.45
CA ALA A 96 -8.39 -0.03 -4.72
C ALA A 96 -7.21 0.42 -3.85
N LEU A 97 -6.24 -0.46 -3.58
CA LEU A 97 -5.11 -0.12 -2.70
C LEU A 97 -3.85 0.37 -3.42
N HIS A 98 -3.87 0.46 -4.76
CA HIS A 98 -2.77 1.04 -5.54
C HIS A 98 -1.38 0.59 -5.04
N TRP A 99 -1.18 -0.72 -5.01
CA TRP A 99 0.04 -1.31 -4.48
C TRP A 99 1.22 -1.05 -5.41
N LEU A 100 1.92 0.06 -5.18
CA LEU A 100 3.14 0.43 -5.88
C LEU A 100 4.19 -0.70 -5.77
N PRO A 101 4.87 -1.08 -6.87
CA PRO A 101 6.07 -1.92 -6.81
C PRO A 101 7.11 -1.38 -5.82
N VAL A 102 7.97 -2.26 -5.28
CA VAL A 102 8.92 -1.91 -4.19
C VAL A 102 9.74 -0.65 -4.49
N GLN A 103 10.23 -0.50 -5.72
CA GLN A 103 10.98 0.69 -6.14
C GLN A 103 10.14 1.97 -6.00
N PHE A 104 8.91 1.95 -6.51
CA PHE A 104 8.03 3.11 -6.41
C PHE A 104 7.54 3.38 -4.98
N ARG A 105 7.49 2.37 -4.10
CA ARG A 105 7.24 2.61 -2.66
C ARG A 105 8.37 3.38 -1.99
N ILE A 106 9.61 3.11 -2.39
CA ILE A 106 10.77 3.86 -1.87
C ILE A 106 10.66 5.32 -2.31
N ASP A 107 10.41 5.56 -3.60
CA ASP A 107 10.23 6.90 -4.15
C ASP A 107 9.05 7.62 -3.49
N PHE A 108 7.91 6.93 -3.31
CA PHE A 108 6.74 7.45 -2.63
C PHE A 108 7.06 7.92 -1.21
N LYS A 109 7.77 7.10 -0.41
CA LYS A 109 8.14 7.46 0.97
C LYS A 109 9.11 8.64 1.01
N ILE A 110 10.08 8.70 0.10
CA ILE A 110 11.02 9.82 0.01
C ILE A 110 10.25 11.11 -0.35
N LEU A 111 9.41 11.07 -1.37
CA LEU A 111 8.64 12.22 -1.84
C LEU A 111 7.60 12.70 -0.81
N LEU A 112 6.94 11.78 -0.10
CA LEU A 112 6.04 12.11 0.99
C LEU A 112 6.78 12.78 2.15
N LEU A 113 8.00 12.32 2.48
CA LEU A 113 8.83 12.96 3.48
C LEU A 113 9.25 14.36 3.03
N THR A 114 9.71 14.51 1.78
CA THR A 114 10.03 15.81 1.16
C THR A 114 8.87 16.79 1.25
N PHE A 115 7.67 16.37 0.86
CA PHE A 115 6.46 17.19 0.96
C PHE A 115 6.22 17.67 2.40
N LYS A 116 6.32 16.78 3.39
CA LYS A 116 6.15 17.14 4.80
C LYS A 116 7.22 18.13 5.28
N VAL A 117 8.46 17.96 4.84
CA VAL A 117 9.56 18.89 5.15
C VAL A 117 9.27 20.28 4.60
N LEU A 118 8.86 20.39 3.33
CA LEU A 118 8.57 21.67 2.69
C LEU A 118 7.34 22.38 3.26
N ASN A 119 6.39 21.62 3.83
CA ASN A 119 5.20 22.15 4.48
C ASN A 119 5.36 22.40 5.99
N GLY A 120 6.58 22.37 6.52
CA GLY A 120 6.85 22.66 7.94
C GLY A 120 6.34 21.60 8.92
N LYS A 121 6.01 20.38 8.44
CA LYS A 121 5.50 19.25 9.25
C LYS A 121 6.59 18.27 9.65
N ALA A 122 7.86 18.64 9.50
CA ALA A 122 9.01 17.79 9.81
C ALA A 122 9.96 18.50 10.78
N PRO A 123 10.76 17.75 11.55
CA PRO A 123 11.78 18.32 12.42
C PRO A 123 12.78 19.23 11.68
N SER A 124 13.30 20.23 12.40
CA SER A 124 14.18 21.27 11.85
C SER A 124 15.45 20.73 11.19
N TYR A 125 15.99 19.61 11.67
CA TYR A 125 17.17 18.98 11.07
C TYR A 125 16.91 18.50 9.63
N LEU A 126 15.70 18.03 9.30
CA LEU A 126 15.36 17.63 7.93
C LEU A 126 15.15 18.84 7.02
N VAL A 127 14.54 19.91 7.54
CA VAL A 127 14.34 21.16 6.80
C VAL A 127 15.69 21.74 6.35
N LYS A 128 16.71 21.71 7.22
CA LYS A 128 18.06 22.19 6.90
C LYS A 128 18.76 21.40 5.78
N LEU A 129 18.32 20.18 5.48
CA LEU A 129 18.91 19.35 4.42
C LEU A 129 18.40 19.71 3.02
N LEU A 130 17.26 20.39 2.90
CA LEU A 130 16.64 20.72 1.62
C LEU A 130 16.65 22.23 1.40
N LYS A 131 17.24 22.67 0.28
CA LYS A 131 17.34 24.09 -0.08
C LYS A 131 16.42 24.39 -1.27
N PRO A 132 15.54 25.40 -1.18
CA PRO A 132 14.76 25.86 -2.32
C PRO A 132 15.69 26.36 -3.45
N TYR A 133 15.37 25.99 -4.68
CA TYR A 133 16.07 26.49 -5.85
C TYR A 133 15.80 27.99 -6.04
N LYS A 134 16.86 28.81 -5.96
CA LYS A 134 16.80 30.26 -6.17
C LYS A 134 17.72 30.64 -7.33
N PRO A 135 17.19 30.87 -8.54
CA PRO A 135 18.02 31.30 -9.66
C PRO A 135 18.46 32.76 -9.47
N TYR A 136 19.63 33.11 -10.01
CA TYR A 136 20.17 34.47 -9.97
C TYR A 136 19.28 35.50 -10.70
N ARG A 137 18.52 35.05 -11.70
CA ARG A 137 17.54 35.85 -12.45
C ARG A 137 16.18 35.14 -12.44
N SER A 138 15.09 35.90 -12.52
CA SER A 138 13.74 35.33 -12.63
C SER A 138 13.61 34.59 -13.97
N LEU A 139 13.32 33.29 -13.91
CA LEU A 139 13.22 32.38 -15.05
C LEU A 139 11.88 31.63 -14.97
N ARG A 140 11.40 31.04 -16.06
CA ARG A 140 10.17 30.21 -16.03
C ARG A 140 10.23 29.07 -14.99
N SER A 141 11.43 28.61 -14.62
CA SER A 141 11.66 27.61 -13.58
C SER A 141 11.61 28.15 -12.14
N SER A 142 11.68 29.48 -11.92
CA SER A 142 11.65 30.05 -10.56
C SER A 142 10.33 29.80 -9.85
N ASN A 143 9.23 29.69 -10.61
CA ASN A 143 7.88 29.51 -10.06
C ASN A 143 7.48 28.02 -9.92
N GLN A 144 8.41 27.09 -10.05
CA GLN A 144 8.10 25.66 -10.10
C GLN A 144 8.28 24.90 -8.77
N MET A 145 8.57 25.57 -7.64
CA MET A 145 8.86 24.90 -6.36
C MET A 145 9.97 23.83 -6.48
N LEU A 146 11.06 24.16 -7.18
CA LEU A 146 12.21 23.26 -7.36
C LEU A 146 13.13 23.29 -6.12
N LEU A 147 13.89 22.21 -5.94
CA LEU A 147 14.95 22.11 -4.94
C LEU A 147 16.33 22.16 -5.59
N GLU A 148 17.29 22.75 -4.88
CA GLU A 148 18.70 22.68 -5.26
C GLU A 148 19.18 21.24 -5.21
N GLN A 149 19.83 20.77 -6.28
CA GLN A 149 20.31 19.40 -6.39
C GLN A 149 21.82 19.34 -6.12
N PRO A 150 22.26 18.89 -4.94
CA PRO A 150 23.68 18.75 -4.64
C PRO A 150 24.28 17.57 -5.41
N THR A 151 25.57 17.67 -5.73
CA THR A 151 26.35 16.55 -6.29
C THR A 151 26.99 15.74 -5.15
N SER A 152 27.04 14.42 -5.31
CA SER A 152 27.75 13.53 -4.40
C SER A 152 29.05 13.08 -5.06
N HIS A 153 30.15 13.14 -4.32
CA HIS A 153 31.44 12.59 -4.75
C HIS A 153 31.58 11.09 -4.47
N LEU A 154 30.73 10.55 -3.59
CA LEU A 154 30.70 9.12 -3.24
C LEU A 154 29.62 8.41 -4.07
N LYS A 155 30.06 7.65 -5.08
CA LYS A 155 29.17 6.83 -5.91
C LYS A 155 28.38 5.85 -5.03
N HIS A 156 27.10 5.66 -5.34
CA HIS A 156 26.15 4.78 -4.65
C HIS A 156 25.70 5.26 -3.27
N LYS A 157 26.60 5.33 -2.26
CA LYS A 157 26.19 5.65 -0.88
C LYS A 157 25.74 7.10 -0.74
N GLY A 158 26.49 8.04 -1.30
CA GLY A 158 26.13 9.46 -1.22
C GLY A 158 24.91 9.79 -2.07
N ASP A 159 24.72 9.11 -3.21
CA ASP A 159 23.54 9.30 -4.08
C ASP A 159 22.22 8.89 -3.43
N ARG A 160 22.28 7.99 -2.42
CA ARG A 160 21.11 7.51 -1.66
C ARG A 160 20.79 8.39 -0.45
N ALA A 161 21.67 9.33 -0.08
CA ALA A 161 21.41 10.22 1.05
C ALA A 161 20.19 11.09 0.76
N PHE A 162 19.32 11.29 1.77
CA PHE A 162 18.08 12.06 1.62
C PHE A 162 18.32 13.44 0.97
N ALA A 163 19.36 14.16 1.42
CA ALA A 163 19.72 15.48 0.89
C ALA A 163 20.06 15.48 -0.63
N VAL A 164 20.40 14.33 -1.21
CA VAL A 164 20.77 14.18 -2.62
C VAL A 164 19.61 13.59 -3.43
N ILE A 165 19.01 12.49 -2.95
CA ILE A 165 17.95 11.79 -3.68
C ILE A 165 16.62 12.55 -3.68
N ALA A 166 16.29 13.25 -2.59
CA ALA A 166 15.00 13.94 -2.46
C ALA A 166 14.83 15.07 -3.48
N PRO A 167 15.79 16.00 -3.65
CA PRO A 167 15.72 16.99 -4.73
C PRO A 167 15.60 16.37 -6.12
N ARG A 168 16.33 15.28 -6.37
CA ARG A 168 16.32 14.58 -7.67
C ARG A 168 14.95 14.02 -8.01
N LEU A 169 14.29 13.36 -7.06
CA LEU A 169 12.94 12.82 -7.25
C LEU A 169 11.90 13.93 -7.30
N TRP A 170 11.99 14.91 -6.40
CA TRP A 170 11.05 16.02 -6.30
C TRP A 170 11.00 16.85 -7.59
N ASN A 171 12.15 17.17 -8.16
CA ASN A 171 12.23 17.99 -9.37
C ASN A 171 11.70 17.28 -10.63
N LYS A 172 11.58 15.94 -10.61
CA LYS A 172 10.94 15.17 -11.68
C LYS A 172 9.41 15.22 -11.62
N LEU A 173 8.83 15.63 -10.50
CA LEU A 173 7.38 15.69 -10.36
C LEU A 173 6.77 16.81 -11.20
N PRO A 174 5.60 16.59 -11.82
CA PRO A 174 4.80 17.66 -12.39
C PRO A 174 4.48 18.75 -11.37
N LEU A 175 4.32 19.99 -11.84
CA LEU A 175 4.04 21.14 -10.98
C LEU A 175 2.75 20.95 -10.16
N HIS A 176 1.68 20.46 -10.79
CA HIS A 176 0.37 20.27 -10.15
C HIS A 176 0.42 19.32 -8.93
N ILE A 177 1.32 18.34 -8.93
CA ILE A 177 1.52 17.45 -7.78
C ILE A 177 2.27 18.19 -6.66
N ARG A 178 3.31 18.95 -7.02
CA ARG A 178 4.12 19.72 -6.06
C ARG A 178 3.33 20.83 -5.36
N THR A 179 2.38 21.44 -6.06
CA THR A 179 1.51 22.50 -5.53
C THR A 179 0.30 21.96 -4.74
N SER A 180 0.27 20.67 -4.40
CA SER A 180 -0.83 20.09 -3.61
C SER A 180 -0.98 20.79 -2.26
N GLU A 181 -2.21 21.17 -1.93
CA GLU A 181 -2.52 21.95 -0.72
C GLU A 181 -2.47 21.14 0.59
N SER A 182 -2.61 19.81 0.50
CA SER A 182 -2.70 18.94 1.66
C SER A 182 -1.85 17.68 1.50
N THR A 183 -1.54 17.05 2.63
CA THR A 183 -0.86 15.75 2.63
C THR A 183 -1.71 14.66 1.98
N GLN A 184 -3.04 14.76 2.08
CA GLN A 184 -3.93 13.75 1.51
C GLN A 184 -4.04 13.89 -0.01
N SER A 185 -4.23 15.10 -0.52
CA SER A 185 -4.24 15.37 -1.96
C SER A 185 -2.90 15.02 -2.60
N PHE A 186 -1.79 15.37 -1.97
CA PHE A 186 -0.46 14.98 -2.43
C PHE A 186 -0.29 13.46 -2.53
N LYS A 187 -0.71 12.71 -1.50
CA LYS A 187 -0.64 11.24 -1.52
C LYS A 187 -1.42 10.67 -2.69
N SER A 188 -2.67 11.10 -2.87
CA SER A 188 -3.54 10.60 -3.94
C SER A 188 -2.94 10.88 -5.33
N SER A 189 -2.51 12.11 -5.59
CA SER A 189 -1.90 12.46 -6.89
C SER A 189 -0.55 11.77 -7.12
N LEU A 190 0.26 11.60 -6.07
CA LEU A 190 1.55 10.93 -6.17
C LEU A 190 1.41 9.43 -6.41
N ILE A 191 0.43 8.81 -5.76
CA ILE A 191 0.01 7.44 -6.00
C ILE A 191 -0.29 7.28 -7.50
N THR A 192 -1.21 8.06 -8.07
CA THR A 192 -1.56 8.00 -9.50
C THR A 192 -0.38 8.26 -10.46
N TYR A 193 0.60 9.09 -10.06
CA TYR A 193 1.76 9.42 -10.90
C TYR A 193 2.82 8.31 -10.96
N LEU A 194 3.00 7.58 -9.87
CA LEU A 194 3.96 6.49 -9.79
C LEU A 194 3.29 5.21 -10.33
N PRO A 195 3.85 4.55 -11.36
CA PRO A 195 3.23 3.39 -11.99
C PRO A 195 3.30 2.10 -11.16
#